data_AF-A0A4P6ZIC4-F1
#
_entry.id   AF-A0A4P6ZIC4-F1
#
_cell.length_a   1.000
_cell.length_b   1.000
_cell.length_c   1.000
_cell.angle_alpha   90.00
_cell.angle_beta   90.00
_cell.angle_gamma   90.00
#
_symmetry.space_group_name_H-M   'P 1'
#
loop_
_entity.id
_entity.type
_entity.pdbx_description
1 polymer ?
#
loop_
_entity_poly.entity_id
_entity_poly.type
_entity_poly.pdbx_seq_one_letter_code
_entity_poly.pdbx_strand_id
1 'polypeptide(L)'
;MIKIYKQTKDQFHLMKDWVMKHPKESYKYVMILLLVSFAFSFIQYFFFTPKIAKSLVIPEMYSKSDKIKADLDQKDQKTEIIIKELEEYKIKRENAPLTKTDSLRIEYLFKQYQNLKNGH
;
A
#
# COMPACT_ATOMS: atom_id res chain seq x y z
N MET A 1 -24.06 36.47 30.65
CA MET A 1 -24.36 36.34 29.21
C MET A 1 -24.83 37.63 28.54
N ILE A 2 -25.87 38.31 29.05
CA ILE A 2 -26.46 39.51 28.40
C ILE A 2 -25.44 40.65 28.18
N LYS A 3 -24.54 40.90 29.14
CA LYS A 3 -23.50 41.93 29.02
C LYS A 3 -22.48 41.63 27.91
N ILE A 4 -22.07 40.38 27.75
CA ILE A 4 -21.10 39.94 26.72
C ILE A 4 -21.72 40.06 25.32
N TYR A 5 -23.00 39.70 25.19
CA TYR A 5 -23.73 39.85 23.92
C TYR A 5 -23.88 41.33 23.52
N LYS A 6 -24.22 42.20 24.49
CA LYS A 6 -24.34 43.63 24.21
C LYS A 6 -22.99 44.25 23.84
N GLN A 7 -21.94 43.90 24.57
CA GLN A 7 -20.58 44.36 24.30
C GLN A 7 -20.09 43.93 22.91
N THR A 8 -20.26 42.66 22.53
CA THR A 8 -19.86 42.18 21.20
C THR A 8 -20.64 42.83 20.07
N LYS A 9 -21.94 43.08 20.28
CA LYS A 9 -22.79 43.82 19.34
C LYS A 9 -22.32 45.27 19.15
N ASP A 10 -22.03 45.98 20.23
CA ASP A 10 -21.58 47.37 20.18
C ASP A 10 -20.20 47.48 19.47
N GLN A 11 -19.28 46.55 19.74
CA GLN A 11 -17.98 46.47 19.06
C GLN A 11 -18.14 46.21 17.55
N PHE A 12 -19.08 45.36 17.16
CA PHE A 12 -19.37 45.10 15.74
C PHE A 12 -19.90 46.35 15.02
N HIS A 13 -20.81 47.09 15.66
CA HIS A 13 -21.34 48.33 15.08
C HIS A 13 -20.25 49.38 14.90
N LEU A 14 -19.39 49.59 15.92
CA LEU A 14 -18.25 50.51 15.82
C LEU A 14 -17.27 50.13 14.71
N MET A 15 -16.98 48.83 14.57
CA MET A 15 -16.10 48.33 13.51
C MET A 15 -16.74 48.53 12.12
N LYS A 16 -18.04 48.24 11.97
CA LYS A 16 -18.78 48.44 10.72
C LYS A 16 -18.77 49.90 10.30
N ASP A 17 -19.05 50.80 11.22
CA ASP A 17 -19.10 52.24 10.95
C ASP A 17 -17.71 52.78 10.58
N TRP A 18 -16.65 52.25 11.21
CA TRP A 18 -15.27 52.56 10.85
C TRP A 18 -14.90 52.07 9.44
N VAL A 19 -15.28 50.84 9.07
CA VAL A 19 -15.07 50.28 7.72
C VAL A 19 -15.75 51.12 6.65
N MET A 20 -17.00 51.56 6.90
CA MET A 20 -17.73 52.43 5.98
C MET A 20 -17.09 53.81 5.84
N LYS A 21 -16.53 54.35 6.93
CA LYS A 21 -15.84 55.65 6.93
C LYS A 21 -14.46 55.60 6.27
N HIS A 22 -13.78 54.46 6.33
CA HIS A 22 -12.43 54.26 5.80
C HIS A 22 -12.35 53.08 4.81
N PRO A 23 -12.97 53.19 3.62
CA PRO A 23 -13.06 52.10 2.64
C PRO A 23 -11.70 51.70 2.05
N LYS A 24 -10.76 52.64 1.91
CA LYS A 24 -9.42 52.37 1.36
C LYS A 24 -8.55 51.55 2.32
N GLU A 25 -8.57 51.91 3.60
CA GLU A 25 -7.80 51.21 4.64
C GLU A 25 -8.36 49.81 4.88
N SER A 26 -9.68 49.68 4.99
CA SER A 26 -10.34 48.37 5.14
C SER A 26 -10.03 47.44 3.97
N TYR A 27 -10.07 47.94 2.73
CA TYR A 27 -9.67 47.16 1.56
C TYR A 27 -8.22 46.68 1.65
N LYS A 28 -7.28 47.53 2.09
CA LYS A 28 -5.87 47.16 2.27
C LYS A 28 -5.70 46.04 3.30
N TYR A 29 -6.39 46.10 4.44
CA TYR A 29 -6.34 45.04 5.44
C TYR A 29 -6.92 43.72 4.91
N VAL A 30 -8.06 43.77 4.22
CA VAL A 30 -8.67 42.58 3.60
C VAL A 30 -7.75 42.00 2.52
N MET A 31 -7.11 42.85 1.72
CA MET A 31 -6.14 42.44 0.70
C MET A 31 -4.94 41.72 1.32
N ILE A 32 -4.38 42.26 2.41
CA ILE A 32 -3.28 41.62 3.14
C ILE A 32 -3.73 40.29 3.74
N LEU A 33 -4.92 40.24 4.35
CA LEU A 33 -5.48 39.01 4.92
C LEU A 33 -5.68 37.94 3.84
N LEU A 34 -6.15 38.33 2.64
CA LEU A 34 -6.30 37.45 1.49
C LEU A 34 -4.95 36.88 1.05
N LEU A 35 -3.92 37.74 0.92
CA LEU A 35 -2.57 37.32 0.56
C LEU A 35 -1.96 36.38 1.60
N VAL A 36 -2.16 36.65 2.89
CA VAL A 36 -1.70 35.78 3.97
C VAL A 36 -2.44 34.44 3.94
N SER A 37 -3.75 34.44 3.74
CA SER A 37 -4.54 33.21 3.61
C SER A 37 -4.09 32.38 2.40
N PHE A 38 -3.79 33.02 1.28
CA PHE A 38 -3.27 32.38 0.08
C PHE A 38 -1.89 31.76 0.34
N ALA A 39 -0.97 32.52 0.95
CA ALA A 39 0.34 32.02 1.35
C ALA A 39 0.24 30.84 2.33
N PHE A 40 -0.72 30.88 3.27
CA PHE A 40 -0.99 29.80 4.21
C PHE A 40 -1.44 28.51 3.52
N SER A 41 -2.20 28.60 2.42
CA SER A 41 -2.55 27.43 1.59
C SER A 41 -1.32 26.75 0.98
N PHE A 42 -0.28 27.49 0.60
CA PHE A 42 0.98 26.89 0.14
C PHE A 42 1.76 26.21 1.26
N ILE A 43 1.76 26.80 2.46
CA ILE A 43 2.37 26.18 3.65
C ILE A 43 1.66 24.85 3.94
N GLN A 44 0.33 24.82 3.87
CA GLN A 44 -0.43 23.57 4.00
C GLN A 44 -0.02 22.58 2.90
N TYR A 45 0.08 22.98 1.64
CA TYR A 45 0.48 22.09 0.55
C TYR A 45 1.92 21.52 0.71
N PHE A 46 2.86 22.34 1.20
CA PHE A 46 4.26 21.93 1.36
C PHE A 46 4.50 21.09 2.63
N PHE A 47 3.89 21.47 3.76
CA PHE A 47 4.07 20.76 5.03
C PHE A 47 3.11 19.58 5.20
N PHE A 48 1.85 19.72 4.81
CA PHE A 48 0.96 18.57 4.64
C PHE A 48 1.25 17.99 3.27
N THR A 49 2.37 17.25 3.17
CA THR A 49 2.39 16.16 2.21
C THR A 49 1.16 15.32 2.52
N PRO A 50 0.13 15.26 1.64
CA PRO A 50 -0.84 14.21 1.82
C PRO A 50 0.03 12.96 1.80
N LYS A 51 -0.02 12.19 2.89
CA LYS A 51 0.36 10.79 2.82
C LYS A 51 -0.66 10.13 1.89
N ILE A 52 -0.68 10.53 0.61
CA ILE A 52 -1.12 9.67 -0.48
C ILE A 52 -0.19 8.51 -0.28
N ALA A 53 -0.75 7.48 0.34
CA ALA A 53 -0.02 6.37 0.86
C ALA A 53 0.95 5.93 -0.23
N LYS A 54 2.25 6.19 0.00
CA LYS A 54 3.33 5.57 -0.76
C LYS A 54 3.32 4.04 -0.59
N SER A 55 2.37 3.50 0.15
CA SER A 55 1.87 2.16 -0.06
C SER A 55 0.64 2.26 -0.94
N LEU A 56 0.78 1.91 -2.22
CA LEU A 56 -0.26 1.16 -2.91
C LEU A 56 -0.61 -0.02 -1.98
N VAL A 57 -1.52 0.19 -1.02
CA VAL A 57 -2.07 -0.89 -0.23
C VAL A 57 -3.01 -1.58 -1.20
N ILE A 58 -2.42 -2.46 -2.01
CA ILE A 58 -3.18 -3.45 -2.76
C ILE A 58 -4.06 -4.12 -1.71
N PRO A 59 -5.40 -4.06 -1.85
CA PRO A 59 -6.29 -4.67 -0.87
C PRO A 59 -5.83 -6.11 -0.64
N GLU A 60 -5.79 -6.55 0.61
CA GLU A 60 -5.22 -7.85 0.99
C GLU A 60 -5.79 -9.00 0.14
N MET A 61 -7.05 -8.88 -0.33
CA MET A 61 -7.68 -9.81 -1.25
C MET A 61 -6.93 -10.01 -2.57
N TYR A 62 -6.41 -8.94 -3.19
CA TYR A 62 -5.64 -9.02 -4.43
C TYR A 62 -4.19 -9.44 -4.18
N SER A 63 -3.57 -8.95 -3.09
CA SER A 63 -2.21 -9.38 -2.71
C SER A 63 -2.15 -10.87 -2.35
N LYS A 64 -3.20 -11.42 -1.74
CA LYS A 64 -3.32 -12.87 -1.53
C LYS A 64 -3.42 -13.62 -2.84
N SER A 65 -4.19 -13.14 -3.81
CA SER A 65 -4.30 -13.79 -5.13
C SER A 65 -2.96 -13.85 -5.85
N ASP A 66 -2.20 -12.75 -5.88
CA ASP A 66 -0.90 -12.72 -6.55
C ASP A 66 0.15 -13.58 -5.83
N LYS A 67 0.13 -13.60 -4.49
CA LYS A 67 0.99 -14.50 -3.70
C LYS A 67 0.63 -15.97 -3.90
N ILE A 68 -0.66 -16.29 -3.96
CA ILE A 68 -1.14 -17.65 -4.22
C ILE A 68 -0.74 -18.08 -5.63
N LYS A 69 -0.87 -17.21 -6.64
CA LYS A 69 -0.40 -17.49 -8.00
C LYS A 69 1.10 -17.72 -8.06
N ALA A 70 1.90 -16.88 -7.40
CA ALA A 70 3.35 -17.05 -7.35
C ALA A 70 3.78 -18.33 -6.62
N ASP A 71 3.08 -18.70 -5.53
CA ASP A 71 3.32 -19.95 -4.80
C ASP A 71 2.93 -21.18 -5.64
N LEU A 72 1.81 -21.10 -6.38
CA LEU A 72 1.39 -22.13 -7.33
C LEU A 72 2.40 -22.28 -8.48
N ASP A 73 2.86 -21.18 -9.08
CA ASP A 73 3.88 -21.22 -10.14
C ASP A 73 5.20 -21.83 -9.63
N GLN A 74 5.62 -21.46 -8.40
CA GLN A 74 6.82 -22.02 -7.80
C GLN A 74 6.66 -23.52 -7.49
N LYS A 75 5.47 -23.94 -7.07
CA LYS A 75 5.12 -25.33 -6.81
C LYS A 75 5.11 -26.16 -8.09
N ASP A 76 4.58 -25.63 -9.18
CA ASP A 76 4.58 -26.26 -10.49
C ASP A 76 6.01 -26.43 -11.03
N GLN A 77 6.87 -25.41 -10.90
CA GLN A 77 8.29 -25.51 -11.25
C GLN A 77 9.03 -26.60 -10.46
N LYS A 78 8.82 -26.67 -9.13
CA LYS A 78 9.42 -27.73 -8.29
C LYS A 78 8.93 -29.12 -8.70
N THR A 79 7.65 -29.24 -9.05
CA THR A 79 7.04 -30.49 -9.52
C THR A 79 7.67 -30.95 -10.84
N GLU A 80 7.89 -30.02 -11.77
CA GLU A 80 8.54 -30.31 -13.05
C GLU A 80 9.99 -30.81 -12.87
N ILE A 81 10.76 -30.20 -11.96
CA ILE A 81 12.13 -30.63 -11.65
C ILE A 81 12.14 -32.05 -11.07
N ILE A 82 11.25 -32.35 -10.13
CA ILE A 82 11.15 -33.69 -9.52
C ILE A 82 10.76 -34.73 -10.57
N ILE A 83 9.84 -34.41 -11.48
CA ILE A 83 9.46 -35.31 -12.57
C ILE A 83 10.65 -35.60 -13.49
N LYS A 84 11.44 -34.57 -13.86
CA LYS A 84 12.64 -34.74 -14.68
C LYS A 84 13.68 -35.62 -13.98
N GLU A 85 13.97 -35.39 -12.70
CA GLU A 85 14.90 -36.25 -11.94
C GLU A 85 14.41 -37.70 -11.88
N LEU A 86 13.11 -37.93 -11.66
CA LEU A 86 12.53 -39.28 -11.66
C LEU A 86 12.60 -39.96 -13.03
N GLU A 87 12.44 -39.20 -14.12
CA GLU A 87 12.58 -39.68 -15.49
C GLU A 87 14.02 -40.09 -15.80
N GLU A 88 15.02 -39.33 -15.33
CA GLU A 88 16.43 -39.71 -15.44
C GLU A 88 16.71 -41.04 -14.74
N TYR A 89 16.16 -41.26 -13.54
CA TYR A 89 16.28 -42.55 -12.85
C TYR A 89 15.55 -43.69 -13.55
N LYS A 90 14.44 -43.41 -14.24
CA LYS A 90 13.72 -44.39 -15.08
C LYS A 90 14.60 -44.83 -16.26
N ILE A 91 15.21 -43.87 -16.97
CA ILE A 91 16.15 -44.16 -18.06
C ILE A 91 17.38 -44.91 -17.54
N LYS A 92 17.90 -44.52 -16.37
CA LYS A 92 19.04 -45.21 -15.73
C LYS A 92 18.72 -46.67 -15.39
N ARG A 93 17.50 -46.95 -14.90
CA ARG A 93 17.02 -48.31 -14.62
C ARG A 93 16.95 -49.18 -15.88
N GLU A 94 16.58 -48.59 -17.02
CA GLU A 94 16.51 -49.31 -18.31
C GLU A 94 17.90 -49.69 -18.83
N ASN A 95 18.93 -48.91 -18.47
CA ASN A 95 20.32 -49.12 -18.92
C ASN A 95 21.21 -49.87 -17.92
N ALA A 96 20.91 -49.81 -16.62
CA ALA A 96 21.72 -50.44 -15.56
C ALA A 96 20.89 -50.70 -14.29
N PRO A 97 21.27 -51.69 -13.45
CA PRO A 97 20.60 -51.93 -12.17
C PRO A 97 20.79 -50.74 -11.22
N LEU A 98 19.69 -50.30 -10.61
CA LEU A 98 19.67 -49.19 -9.65
C LEU A 98 20.46 -49.54 -8.39
N THR A 99 21.27 -48.59 -7.91
CA THR A 99 21.99 -48.76 -6.64
C THR A 99 21.08 -48.51 -5.44
N LYS A 100 21.48 -48.97 -4.24
CA LYS A 100 20.72 -48.69 -2.99
C LYS A 100 20.56 -47.20 -2.72
N THR A 101 21.57 -46.40 -3.08
CA THR A 101 21.55 -44.93 -3.01
C THR A 101 20.56 -44.31 -4.00
N ASP A 102 20.48 -44.82 -5.23
CA ASP A 102 19.50 -44.37 -6.22
C ASP A 102 18.07 -44.65 -5.74
N SER A 103 17.86 -45.82 -5.12
CA SER A 103 16.54 -46.24 -4.60
C SER A 103 16.05 -45.30 -3.49
N LEU A 104 16.92 -44.93 -2.55
CA LEU A 104 16.60 -43.96 -1.49
C LEU A 104 16.28 -42.57 -2.04
N ARG A 105 16.99 -42.14 -3.09
CA ARG A 105 16.75 -40.84 -3.73
C ARG A 105 15.42 -40.81 -4.47
N ILE A 106 15.06 -41.89 -5.17
CA ILE A 106 13.75 -42.05 -5.84
C ILE A 106 12.62 -42.01 -4.80
N GLU A 107 12.75 -42.72 -3.69
CA GLU A 107 11.73 -42.72 -2.62
C GLU A 107 11.54 -41.32 -2.01
N TYR A 108 12.65 -40.62 -1.77
CA TYR A 108 12.62 -39.23 -1.29
C TYR A 108 11.93 -38.29 -2.30
N LEU A 109 12.30 -38.36 -3.57
CA LEU A 109 11.72 -37.55 -4.64
C LEU A 109 10.22 -37.85 -4.82
N PHE A 110 9.83 -39.12 -4.74
CA PHE A 110 8.44 -39.54 -4.85
C PHE A 110 7.60 -39.02 -3.68
N LYS A 111 8.13 -39.06 -2.45
CA LYS A 111 7.47 -38.49 -1.27
C LYS A 111 7.32 -36.97 -1.40
N GLN A 112 8.34 -36.27 -1.88
CA GLN A 112 8.23 -34.84 -2.17
C GLN A 112 7.16 -34.53 -3.22
N TYR A 113 7.12 -35.30 -4.31
CA TYR A 113 6.10 -35.16 -5.34
C TYR A 113 4.68 -35.36 -4.78
N GLN A 114 4.49 -36.37 -3.92
CA GLN A 114 3.19 -36.62 -3.28
C GLN A 114 2.76 -35.47 -2.36
N ASN A 115 3.69 -34.94 -1.56
CA ASN A 115 3.40 -33.80 -0.67
C ASN A 115 3.04 -32.54 -1.47
N LEU A 116 3.76 -32.29 -2.58
CA LEU A 116 3.43 -31.19 -3.49
C LEU A 116 2.04 -31.42 -4.11
N LYS A 117 1.73 -32.60 -4.62
CA LYS A 117 0.44 -32.87 -5.26
C LYS A 117 -0.76 -32.80 -4.31
N ASN A 118 -0.61 -33.32 -3.09
CA ASN A 118 -1.72 -33.48 -2.15
C ASN A 118 -1.83 -32.36 -1.09
N GLY A 119 -0.86 -31.44 -1.03
CA GLY A 119 -0.89 -30.32 -0.09
C GLY A 119 -0.78 -30.72 1.39
N HIS A 120 -0.23 -31.90 1.67
CA HIS A 120 0.00 -32.46 3.01
C HIS A 120 1.47 -32.72 3.27
#